data_AF-A0A2T0R9V1-F1
#
_entry.id   AF-A0A2T0R9V1-F1
#
_cell.length_a   1.000
_cell.length_b   1.000
_cell.length_c   1.000
_cell.angle_alpha   90.00
_cell.angle_beta   90.00
_cell.angle_gamma   90.00
#
_symmetry.space_group_name_H-M   'P 1'
#
loop_
_entity.id
_entity.type
_entity.pdbx_description
1 polymer ?
#
loop_
_entity_poly.entity_id
_entity_poly.type
_entity_poly.pdbx_seq_one_letter_code
_entity_poly.pdbx_strand_id
1 'polypeptide(L)'
;MTSKQQPGREQLSRELGSGIAALVVTAVEVGHGELEARRQVAGFLRGLRLDPGAVLRAAIAGVAGLAPAETVESDEAPGVEDQLLAALEAREWLERMAADVAQDRPVWPLG
;
A
#
# COMPACT_ATOMS: atom_id res chain seq x y z
N MET A 1 -25.84 21.20 -0.01
CA MET A 1 -25.41 20.39 -1.15
C MET A 1 -24.51 19.28 -0.60
N THR A 2 -25.08 18.14 -0.21
CA THR A 2 -24.34 17.02 0.37
C THR A 2 -23.87 16.10 -0.76
N SER A 3 -22.56 16.10 -1.01
CA SER A 3 -21.91 15.13 -1.90
C SER A 3 -22.26 13.73 -1.44
N LYS A 4 -23.10 13.03 -2.23
CA LYS A 4 -23.29 11.58 -2.12
C LYS A 4 -21.97 10.93 -2.57
N GLN A 5 -21.00 10.81 -1.65
CA GLN A 5 -19.88 9.90 -1.88
C GLN A 5 -20.47 8.50 -2.11
N GLN A 6 -20.22 7.95 -3.29
CA GLN A 6 -20.80 6.69 -3.73
C GLN A 6 -20.18 5.54 -2.91
N PRO A 7 -20.96 4.76 -2.14
CA PRO A 7 -20.42 3.70 -1.27
C PRO A 7 -19.58 2.66 -2.03
N GLY A 8 -19.84 2.45 -3.33
CA GLY A 8 -19.06 1.53 -4.16
C GLY A 8 -17.62 1.98 -4.43
N ARG A 9 -17.31 3.29 -4.46
CA ARG A 9 -15.94 3.78 -4.74
C ARG A 9 -15.03 3.63 -3.52
N GLU A 10 -15.58 3.82 -2.32
CA GLU A 10 -14.85 3.62 -1.07
C GLU A 10 -14.55 2.16 -0.82
N GLN A 11 -15.53 1.28 -1.06
CA GLN A 11 -15.32 -0.17 -0.98
C GLN A 11 -14.24 -0.63 -1.96
N LEU A 12 -14.32 -0.21 -3.23
CA LEU A 12 -13.30 -0.53 -4.22
C LEU A 12 -11.91 -0.01 -3.81
N SER A 13 -11.83 1.19 -3.24
CA SER A 13 -10.55 1.73 -2.77
C SER A 13 -9.97 0.91 -1.61
N ARG A 14 -10.81 0.37 -0.73
CA ARG A 14 -10.38 -0.53 0.36
C ARG A 14 -9.88 -1.87 -0.16
N GLU A 15 -10.62 -2.51 -1.06
CA GLU A 15 -10.24 -3.79 -1.65
C GLU A 15 -8.92 -3.67 -2.42
N LEU A 16 -8.78 -2.62 -3.23
CA LEU A 16 -7.53 -2.33 -3.94
C LEU A 16 -6.41 -1.93 -3.00
N GLY A 17 -6.71 -1.19 -1.93
CA GLY A 17 -5.76 -0.83 -0.89
C GLY A 17 -5.16 -2.07 -0.25
N SER A 18 -5.98 -3.04 0.19
CA SER A 18 -5.49 -4.31 0.74
C SER A 18 -4.65 -5.10 -0.28
N GLY A 19 -5.06 -5.14 -1.55
CA GLY A 19 -4.28 -5.80 -2.59
C GLY A 19 -2.91 -5.15 -2.82
N ILE A 20 -2.86 -3.82 -2.86
CA ILE A 20 -1.61 -3.06 -2.97
C ILE A 20 -0.75 -3.25 -1.73
N ALA A 21 -1.32 -3.25 -0.53
CA ALA A 21 -0.60 -3.51 0.71
C ALA A 21 0.11 -4.86 0.66
N ALA A 22 -0.61 -5.94 0.31
CA ALA A 22 -0.04 -7.27 0.20
C ALA A 22 1.09 -7.32 -0.84
N LEU A 23 0.89 -6.70 -2.01
CA LEU A 23 1.90 -6.65 -3.07
C LEU A 23 3.16 -5.91 -2.64
N VAL A 24 3.04 -4.77 -1.94
CA VAL A 24 4.19 -3.99 -1.50
C VAL A 24 4.93 -4.70 -0.36
N VAL A 25 4.23 -5.37 0.56
CA VAL A 25 4.88 -6.21 1.58
C VAL A 25 5.68 -7.34 0.92
N THR A 26 5.07 -8.08 0.01
CA THR A 26 5.78 -9.14 -0.74
C THR A 26 6.94 -8.58 -1.56
N ALA A 27 6.79 -7.40 -2.15
CA ALA A 27 7.87 -6.74 -2.88
C ALA A 27 9.09 -6.49 -1.96
N VAL A 28 8.86 -6.04 -0.73
CA VAL A 28 9.94 -5.88 0.25
C VAL A 28 10.55 -7.23 0.65
N GLU A 29 9.72 -8.23 0.96
CA GLU A 29 10.17 -9.58 1.35
C GLU A 29 11.10 -10.22 0.32
N VAL A 30 10.84 -10.01 -0.98
CA VAL A 30 11.66 -10.56 -2.08
C VAL A 30 12.79 -9.63 -2.53
N GLY A 31 13.00 -8.50 -1.86
CA GLY A 31 14.04 -7.51 -2.20
C GLY A 31 13.79 -6.77 -3.52
N HIS A 32 12.52 -6.61 -3.90
CA HIS A 32 12.14 -5.82 -5.08
C HIS A 32 12.47 -4.33 -4.87
N GLY A 33 12.83 -3.62 -5.94
CA GLY A 33 13.17 -2.20 -5.82
C GLY A 33 11.95 -1.31 -5.58
N GLU A 34 12.03 -0.42 -4.59
CA GLU A 34 10.97 0.54 -4.27
C GLU A 34 10.50 1.35 -5.49
N LEU A 35 11.44 1.83 -6.31
CA LEU A 35 11.12 2.64 -7.49
C LEU A 35 10.26 1.87 -8.50
N GLU A 36 10.49 0.56 -8.64
CA GLU A 36 9.76 -0.27 -9.58
C GLU A 36 8.36 -0.60 -9.04
N ALA A 37 8.24 -0.91 -7.73
CA ALA A 37 6.95 -1.04 -7.06
C ALA A 37 6.11 0.25 -7.21
N ARG A 38 6.73 1.42 -7.02
CA ARG A 38 6.10 2.73 -7.21
C ARG A 38 5.55 2.88 -8.63
N ARG A 39 6.32 2.53 -9.66
CA ARG A 39 5.89 2.61 -11.07
C ARG A 39 4.70 1.69 -11.36
N GLN A 40 4.73 0.46 -10.87
CA GLN A 40 3.65 -0.51 -11.08
C GLN A 40 2.35 -0.06 -10.41
N VAL A 41 2.42 0.37 -9.14
CA VAL A 41 1.26 0.93 -8.42
C VAL A 41 0.71 2.18 -9.13
N ALA A 42 1.60 3.09 -9.54
CA ALA A 42 1.21 4.31 -10.26
C ALA A 42 0.55 4.02 -11.62
N GLY A 43 1.08 3.07 -12.39
CA GLY A 43 0.51 2.63 -13.67
C GLY A 43 -0.87 1.98 -13.50
N PHE A 44 -0.99 1.10 -12.50
CA PHE A 44 -2.24 0.44 -12.15
C PHE A 44 -3.34 1.45 -11.77
N LEU A 45 -3.04 2.39 -10.86
CA LEU A 45 -4.01 3.38 -10.40
C LEU A 45 -4.44 4.35 -11.51
N ARG A 46 -3.52 4.74 -12.41
CA ARG A 46 -3.84 5.57 -13.58
C ARG A 46 -4.86 4.88 -14.50
N GLY A 47 -4.74 3.57 -14.71
CA GLY A 47 -5.68 2.80 -15.53
C GLY A 47 -7.10 2.75 -14.97
N LEU A 48 -7.26 2.85 -13.65
CA LEU A 48 -8.54 2.67 -12.96
C LEU A 48 -9.34 3.96 -12.73
N ARG A 49 -8.78 5.14 -13.03
CA ARG A 49 -9.43 6.45 -12.80
C ARG A 49 -9.97 6.60 -11.36
N LEU A 50 -9.26 6.03 -10.39
CA LEU A 50 -9.52 6.17 -8.96
C LEU A 50 -8.69 7.30 -8.37
N ASP A 51 -9.11 7.83 -7.22
CA ASP A 51 -8.29 8.76 -6.44
C ASP A 51 -7.11 7.97 -5.85
N PRO A 52 -5.86 8.20 -6.31
CA PRO A 52 -4.71 7.48 -5.80
C PRO A 52 -4.51 7.71 -4.30
N GLY A 53 -4.86 8.89 -3.80
CA GLY A 53 -4.76 9.21 -2.37
C GLY A 53 -5.66 8.34 -1.50
N ALA A 54 -6.91 8.11 -1.93
CA ALA A 54 -7.83 7.21 -1.23
C ALA A 54 -7.32 5.77 -1.20
N VAL A 55 -6.82 5.26 -2.33
CA VAL A 55 -6.32 3.88 -2.40
C VAL A 55 -5.05 3.69 -1.57
N LEU A 56 -4.11 4.64 -1.62
CA LEU A 56 -2.87 4.57 -0.84
C LEU A 56 -3.14 4.67 0.67
N ARG A 57 -4.08 5.53 1.11
CA ARG A 57 -4.52 5.55 2.52
C ARG A 57 -5.11 4.20 2.95
N ALA A 58 -5.91 3.58 2.10
CA ALA A 58 -6.44 2.25 2.38
C ALA A 58 -5.33 1.18 2.41
N ALA A 59 -4.32 1.28 1.55
CA ALA A 59 -3.18 0.38 1.57
C ALA A 59 -2.36 0.51 2.86
N ILE A 60 -2.05 1.74 3.30
CA ILE A 60 -1.36 1.99 4.58
C ILE A 60 -2.12 1.36 5.75
N ALA A 61 -3.45 1.52 5.79
CA ALA A 61 -4.29 0.87 6.80
C ALA A 61 -4.30 -0.66 6.66
N GLY A 62 -4.26 -1.17 5.43
CA GLY A 62 -4.19 -2.60 5.12
C GLY A 62 -2.90 -3.24 5.64
N VAL A 63 -1.75 -2.56 5.55
CA VAL A 63 -0.48 -3.07 6.08
C VAL A 63 -0.55 -3.32 7.59
N ALA A 64 -1.27 -2.48 8.35
CA ALA A 64 -1.46 -2.71 9.79
C ALA A 64 -2.28 -3.97 10.11
N GLY A 65 -3.13 -4.42 9.18
CA GLY A 65 -3.84 -5.70 9.29
C GLY A 65 -3.04 -6.91 8.77
N LEU A 66 -1.94 -6.67 8.05
CA LEU A 66 -1.00 -7.69 7.57
C LEU A 66 0.16 -7.90 8.54
N ALA A 67 0.55 -6.85 9.29
CA ALA A 67 1.45 -7.00 10.42
C ALA A 67 0.81 -7.99 11.40
N PRO A 68 1.56 -8.99 11.90
CA PRO A 68 1.01 -10.00 12.78
C PRO A 68 0.41 -9.31 14.01
N ALA A 69 -0.93 -9.32 14.08
CA ALA A 69 -1.66 -8.94 15.27
C ALA A 69 -1.32 -9.97 16.34
N GLU A 70 -0.38 -9.60 17.20
CA GLU A 70 0.01 -10.32 18.40
C GLU A 70 0.69 -11.67 18.16
N THR A 71 2.02 -11.64 18.27
CA THR A 71 2.81 -12.65 18.95
C THR A 71 2.18 -13.03 20.30
N VAL A 72 1.26 -13.97 20.31
CA VAL A 72 0.89 -14.74 21.49
C VAL A 72 0.93 -16.20 21.08
N GLU A 73 1.88 -16.93 21.66
CA GLU A 73 2.09 -18.38 21.51
C GLU A 73 2.69 -18.83 20.19
N SER A 74 3.93 -18.46 19.90
CA SER A 74 4.92 -19.41 19.36
C SER A 74 6.32 -18.83 19.52
N ASP A 75 6.95 -19.21 20.63
CA ASP A 75 8.40 -19.34 20.69
C ASP A 75 8.82 -20.15 19.43
N GLU A 76 9.75 -19.66 18.61
CA GLU A 76 10.39 -20.39 17.49
C GLU A 76 9.72 -20.42 16.08
N ALA A 77 9.01 -19.38 15.63
CA ALA A 77 8.75 -19.21 14.19
C ALA A 77 9.80 -18.28 13.53
N PRO A 78 10.87 -18.82 12.90
CA PRO A 78 11.80 -18.00 12.12
C PRO A 78 11.05 -17.33 10.96
N GLY A 79 11.12 -16.01 10.88
CA GLY A 79 10.52 -15.21 9.80
C GLY A 79 9.42 -14.22 10.24
N VAL A 80 8.93 -14.29 11.49
CA VAL A 80 7.94 -13.31 11.99
C VAL A 80 8.55 -11.91 12.11
N GLU A 81 9.80 -11.82 12.58
CA GLU A 81 10.55 -10.55 12.65
C GLU A 81 10.82 -9.98 11.26
N ASP A 82 11.22 -10.83 10.31
CA ASP A 82 11.48 -10.43 8.92
C ASP A 82 10.20 -9.94 8.23
N GLN A 83 9.06 -10.60 8.50
CA GLN A 83 7.76 -10.21 7.97
C GLN A 83 7.27 -8.89 8.58
N LEU A 84 7.48 -8.68 9.89
CA LEU A 84 7.16 -7.41 10.53
C LEU A 84 8.04 -6.27 9.99
N LEU A 85 9.34 -6.51 9.81
CA LEU A 85 10.25 -5.55 9.22
C LEU A 85 9.82 -5.20 7.79
N ALA A 86 9.49 -6.21 6.99
CA ALA A 86 8.99 -6.02 5.63
C ALA A 86 7.68 -5.23 5.60
N ALA A 87 6.77 -5.48 6.54
CA ALA A 87 5.54 -4.72 6.68
C ALA A 87 5.79 -3.25 7.05
N LEU A 88 6.72 -2.97 7.97
CA LEU A 88 7.08 -1.60 8.35
C LEU A 88 7.72 -0.85 7.18
N GLU A 89 8.66 -1.48 6.46
CA GLU A 89 9.27 -0.88 5.29
C GLU A 89 8.26 -0.65 4.15
N ALA A 90 7.37 -1.62 3.90
CA ALA A 90 6.29 -1.49 2.92
C ALA A 90 5.36 -0.32 3.26
N ARG A 91 5.07 -0.12 4.55
CA ARG A 91 4.29 1.02 5.02
C ARG A 91 5.01 2.34 4.73
N GLU A 92 6.30 2.44 5.01
CA GLU A 92 7.10 3.64 4.71
C GLU A 92 7.13 3.95 3.21
N TRP A 93 7.20 2.92 2.36
CA TRP A 93 7.12 3.08 0.90
C TRP A 93 5.77 3.69 0.50
N LEU A 94 4.67 3.14 1.03
CA LEU A 94 3.31 3.62 0.75
C LEU A 94 3.06 5.04 1.28
N GLU A 95 3.57 5.37 2.46
CA GLU A 95 3.49 6.73 3.03
C GLU A 95 4.23 7.74 2.16
N ARG A 96 5.41 7.38 1.63
CA ARG A 96 6.14 8.22 0.66
C ARG A 96 5.37 8.39 -0.65
N MET A 97 4.79 7.31 -1.19
CA MET A 97 3.92 7.39 -2.38
C MET A 97 2.72 8.32 -2.14
N ALA A 98 2.07 8.22 -0.97
CA ALA A 98 0.93 9.05 -0.62
C ALA A 98 1.32 10.53 -0.47
N ALA A 99 2.48 10.80 0.13
CA ALA A 99 3.03 12.14 0.26
C ALA A 99 3.35 12.76 -1.11
N ASP A 100 3.89 11.97 -2.04
CA ASP A 100 4.18 12.45 -3.39
C ASP A 100 2.89 12.77 -4.18
N VAL A 101 1.86 11.91 -4.07
CA VAL A 101 0.52 12.17 -4.65
C VAL A 101 -0.08 13.45 -4.08
N ALA A 102 0.04 13.68 -2.76
CA ALA A 102 -0.50 14.88 -2.11
C ALA A 102 0.23 16.17 -2.54
N GLN A 103 1.51 16.07 -2.90
CA GLN A 103 2.32 17.20 -3.33
C GLN A 103 2.27 17.44 -4.85
N ASP A 104 1.44 16.67 -5.57
CA ASP A 104 1.41 16.63 -7.05
C ASP A 104 2.82 16.49 -7.65
N ARG A 105 3.70 15.79 -6.92
CA ARG A 105 5.07 15.56 -7.38
C ARG A 105 5.00 14.60 -8.55
N PRO A 106 5.76 14.84 -9.61
CA PRO A 106 5.83 13.93 -10.74
C PRO A 106 6.62 12.67 -10.33
N VAL A 107 6.03 11.79 -9.52
CA VAL A 107 6.46 10.38 -9.45
C VAL A 107 6.13 9.64 -10.74
N TRP A 108 5.42 10.30 -11.65
CA TRP A 108 5.26 9.89 -13.04
C TRP A 108 6.31 10.58 -13.92
N PRO A 109 7.52 10.01 -14.08
CA PRO A 109 8.20 10.22 -15.34
C PRO A 109 7.34 9.54 -16.42
N LEU A 110 7.00 10.31 -17.45
CA LEU A 110 6.56 9.79 -18.75
C LEU A 110 7.71 8.93 -19.28
N GLY A 111 7.55 7.61 -19.21
CA GLY A 111 8.29 6.64 -19.99
C GLY A 111 7.28 5.86 -20.80
#